data_AF-A0A1F8TN00-F1
#
_entry.id   AF-A0A1F8TN00-F1
#
_cell.length_a   1.000
_cell.length_b   1.000
_cell.length_c   1.000
_cell.angle_alpha   90.00
_cell.angle_beta   90.00
_cell.angle_gamma   90.00
#
_symmetry.space_group_name_H-M   'P 1'
#
loop_
_entity.id
_entity.type
_entity.pdbx_description
1 polymer ?
#
loop_
_entity_poly.entity_id
_entity_poly.type
_entity_poly.pdbx_seq_one_letter_code
_entity_poly.pdbx_strand_id
1 'polypeptide(L)'
;MAAAAAALGLRVAREGFADRAYEPDGTLRSRRLAGALHTDPRDAAAQALALARDGGVRAFDVTLVRLEVDTICVHGDTPNAPAIVRAVRDALGGAGIDVRPFALAPSRSAHRTPSVE
;
A
#
# COMPACT_ATOMS: atom_id res chain seq x y z
N MET A 1 14.37 6.02 0.64
CA MET A 1 13.58 6.69 1.70
C MET A 1 13.48 5.83 2.96
N ALA A 2 12.89 4.63 2.91
CA ALA A 2 12.70 3.78 4.09
C ALA A 2 13.99 3.50 4.89
N ALA A 3 15.07 3.09 4.23
CA ALA A 3 16.36 2.83 4.89
C ALA A 3 16.94 4.08 5.59
N ALA A 4 16.84 5.25 4.96
CA ALA A 4 17.31 6.50 5.53
C ALA A 4 16.47 6.92 6.76
N ALA A 5 15.14 6.78 6.70
CA ALA A 5 14.26 7.06 7.83
C ALA A 5 14.51 6.11 9.01
N ALA A 6 14.69 4.82 8.72
CA ALA A 6 15.03 3.81 9.73
C ALA A 6 16.38 4.09 10.39
N ALA A 7 17.40 4.51 9.63
CA ALA A 7 18.70 4.91 10.16
C ALA A 7 18.61 6.12 11.12
N LEU A 8 17.55 6.92 11.02
CA LEU A 8 17.25 8.04 11.91
C LEU A 8 16.31 7.65 13.08
N GLY A 9 15.95 6.37 13.23
CA GLY A 9 15.05 5.90 14.28
C GLY A 9 13.58 6.24 14.06
N LEU A 10 13.20 6.67 12.84
CA LEU A 10 11.81 6.95 12.51
C LEU A 10 11.04 5.65 12.29
N ARG A 11 9.77 5.63 12.72
CA ARG A 11 8.84 4.56 12.35
C ARG A 11 8.50 4.68 10.87
N VAL A 12 8.64 3.58 10.14
CA VAL A 12 8.38 3.52 8.70
C VAL A 12 7.20 2.57 8.45
N ALA A 13 6.31 2.97 7.55
CA ALA A 13 5.35 2.09 6.90
C ALA A 13 5.67 2.09 5.40
N ARG A 14 5.86 0.91 4.83
CA ARG A 14 6.16 0.68 3.41
C ARG A 14 4.85 0.68 2.64
N GLU A 15 4.77 1.48 1.60
CA GLU A 15 3.56 1.63 0.79
C GLU A 15 3.64 0.80 -0.49
N GLY A 16 2.64 -0.03 -0.72
CA GLY A 16 2.34 -0.66 -2.00
C GLY A 16 1.21 0.06 -2.72
N PHE A 17 1.01 -0.24 -4.00
CA PHE A 17 -0.01 0.42 -4.83
C PHE A 17 -0.90 -0.64 -5.48
N ALA A 18 -2.21 -0.58 -5.27
CA ALA A 18 -3.13 -1.55 -5.87
C ALA A 18 -3.33 -1.29 -7.36
N ASP A 19 -3.31 -0.02 -7.79
CA ASP A 19 -3.75 0.44 -9.10
C ASP A 19 -2.60 0.90 -10.01
N ARG A 20 -1.34 0.65 -9.62
CA ARG A 20 -0.15 0.99 -10.39
C ARG A 20 0.60 -0.26 -10.82
N ALA A 21 1.01 -0.33 -12.08
CA ALA A 21 1.90 -1.38 -12.53
C ALA A 21 3.33 -1.14 -12.00
N TYR A 22 3.99 -2.24 -11.65
CA TYR A 22 5.39 -2.26 -11.23
C TYR A 22 6.30 -2.61 -12.42
N GLU A 23 7.51 -2.07 -12.40
CA GLU A 23 8.63 -2.50 -13.23
C GLU A 23 9.41 -3.64 -12.54
N PRO A 24 10.27 -4.38 -13.25
CA PRO A 24 11.00 -5.53 -12.70
C PRO A 24 11.94 -5.19 -11.53
N ASP A 25 12.37 -3.93 -11.46
CA ASP A 25 13.22 -3.41 -10.38
C ASP A 25 12.41 -3.00 -9.12
N GLY A 26 11.09 -3.20 -9.15
CA GLY A 26 10.17 -2.83 -8.07
C GLY A 26 9.78 -1.35 -8.03
N THR A 27 10.23 -0.55 -8.99
CA THR A 27 9.72 0.82 -9.16
C THR A 27 8.34 0.81 -9.82
N LEU A 28 7.64 1.94 -9.80
CA LEU A 28 6.36 2.07 -10.49
C LEU A 28 6.59 2.44 -11.95
N ARG A 29 5.84 1.78 -12.83
CA ARG A 29 5.78 2.13 -14.25
C ARG A 29 5.34 3.59 -14.41
N SER A 30 6.07 4.32 -15.25
CA SER A 30 5.76 5.72 -15.54
C SER A 30 4.34 5.88 -16.08
N ARG A 31 3.57 6.83 -15.53
CA ARG A 31 2.19 7.13 -15.98
C ARG A 31 2.09 7.51 -17.46
N ARG A 32 3.21 7.88 -18.10
CA ARG A 32 3.27 8.21 -19.53
C ARG A 32 3.27 6.97 -20.44
N LEU A 33 3.51 5.79 -19.88
CA LEU A 33 3.59 4.54 -20.61
C LEU A 33 2.24 3.81 -20.57
N ALA A 34 1.94 3.07 -21.63
CA ALA A 34 0.78 2.19 -21.66
C ALA A 34 0.87 1.13 -20.54
N GLY A 35 -0.28 0.80 -19.96
CA GLY A 35 -0.40 -0.19 -18.88
C GLY A 35 0.20 0.26 -17.55
N ALA A 36 0.39 1.57 -17.33
CA ALA A 36 0.89 2.10 -16.05
C ALA A 36 -0.15 2.04 -14.91
N LEU A 37 -1.43 1.93 -15.26
CA LEU A 37 -2.56 1.92 -14.33
C LEU A 37 -3.39 0.64 -14.52
N HIS A 38 -3.84 0.06 -13.41
CA HIS A 38 -4.87 -0.97 -13.41
C HIS A 38 -6.23 -0.30 -13.27
N THR A 39 -6.95 -0.15 -14.39
CA THR A 39 -8.29 0.47 -14.42
C THR A 39 -9.43 -0.53 -14.30
N ASP A 40 -9.15 -1.83 -14.46
CA ASP A 40 -10.07 -2.91 -14.13
C ASP A 40 -10.00 -3.17 -12.60
N PRO A 41 -11.13 -3.10 -11.87
CA PRO A 41 -11.16 -3.41 -10.45
C PRO A 41 -10.61 -4.79 -10.08
N ARG A 42 -10.73 -5.78 -10.97
CA ARG A 42 -10.24 -7.15 -10.73
C ARG A 42 -8.72 -7.22 -10.69
N ASP A 43 -8.05 -6.50 -11.58
CA ASP A 43 -6.58 -6.46 -11.66
C ASP A 43 -6.01 -5.79 -10.42
N ALA A 44 -6.60 -4.65 -10.01
CA ALA A 44 -6.18 -3.95 -8.81
C ALA A 44 -6.43 -4.74 -7.53
N ALA A 45 -7.57 -5.44 -7.43
CA ALA A 45 -7.88 -6.32 -6.31
C ALA A 45 -6.93 -7.52 -6.22
N ALA A 46 -6.61 -8.15 -7.36
CA ALA A 46 -5.64 -9.23 -7.43
C ALA A 46 -4.25 -8.78 -6.98
N GLN A 47 -3.80 -7.60 -7.43
CA GLN A 47 -2.51 -7.05 -7.02
C GLN A 47 -2.49 -6.70 -5.53
N ALA A 48 -3.56 -6.09 -4.99
CA ALA A 48 -3.66 -5.80 -3.56
C ALA A 48 -3.60 -7.07 -2.71
N LEU A 49 -4.27 -8.15 -3.15
CA LEU A 49 -4.22 -9.43 -2.46
C LEU A 49 -2.81 -10.06 -2.52
N ALA A 50 -2.13 -9.98 -3.67
CA ALA A 50 -0.76 -10.47 -3.81
C ALA A 50 0.21 -9.70 -2.89
N LEU A 51 0.09 -8.37 -2.84
CA LEU A 51 0.87 -7.53 -1.92
C LEU A 51 0.65 -7.93 -0.46
N ALA A 52 -0.61 -8.07 -0.04
CA ALA A 52 -0.96 -8.32 1.36
C ALA A 52 -0.69 -9.77 1.81
N ARG A 53 -0.92 -10.76 0.94
CA ARG A 53 -0.83 -12.19 1.28
C ARG A 53 0.52 -12.79 0.92
N ASP A 54 1.04 -12.47 -0.26
CA ASP A 54 2.18 -13.17 -0.85
C ASP A 54 3.49 -12.35 -0.71
N GLY A 55 3.40 -11.06 -0.37
CA GLY A 55 4.56 -10.19 -0.20
C GLY A 55 5.25 -9.86 -1.52
N GLY A 56 4.48 -9.71 -2.60
CA GLY A 56 5.00 -9.38 -3.91
C GLY A 56 3.93 -9.18 -4.98
N VAL A 57 4.38 -8.81 -6.18
CA VAL A 57 3.52 -8.54 -7.34
C VAL A 57 4.10 -9.19 -8.59
N ARG A 58 3.26 -9.31 -9.61
CA ARG A 58 3.72 -9.51 -10.98
C ARG A 58 3.94 -8.14 -11.63
N ALA A 59 5.17 -7.84 -12.02
CA ALA A 59 5.53 -6.64 -12.77
C ALA A 59 4.92 -6.66 -14.18
N PHE A 60 5.00 -5.52 -14.86
CA PHE A 60 4.44 -5.30 -16.19
C PHE A 60 4.95 -6.30 -17.25
N ASP A 61 6.22 -6.72 -17.14
CA ASP A 61 6.85 -7.71 -18.03
C ASP A 61 6.64 -9.17 -17.56
N VAL A 62 5.74 -9.39 -16.61
CA VAL A 62 5.45 -10.65 -15.91
C VAL A 62 6.47 -11.14 -14.88
N THR A 63 7.56 -10.41 -14.64
CA THR A 63 8.53 -10.71 -13.58
C THR A 63 7.86 -10.73 -12.20
N LEU A 64 8.24 -11.68 -11.34
CA LEU A 64 7.77 -11.69 -9.94
C LEU A 64 8.70 -10.81 -9.10
N VAL A 65 8.14 -9.78 -8.47
CA VAL A 65 8.88 -8.83 -7.64
C VAL A 65 8.43 -8.98 -6.19
N ARG A 66 9.39 -9.26 -5.31
CA ARG A 66 9.14 -9.32 -3.86
C ARG A 66 9.04 -7.89 -3.32
N LEU A 67 7.93 -7.58 -2.68
CA LEU A 67 7.61 -6.27 -2.13
C LEU A 67 6.91 -6.46 -0.79
N GLU A 68 7.61 -6.17 0.29
CA GLU A 68 7.01 -6.16 1.61
C GLU A 68 6.41 -4.78 1.87
N VAL A 69 5.10 -4.75 2.09
CA VAL A 69 4.33 -3.52 2.28
C VAL A 69 3.50 -3.61 3.56
N ASP A 70 3.34 -2.45 4.21
CA ASP A 70 2.57 -2.29 5.44
C ASP A 70 1.23 -1.57 5.15
N THR A 71 1.17 -0.81 4.05
CA THR A 71 -0.03 -0.13 3.56
C THR A 71 -0.21 -0.36 2.06
N ILE A 72 -1.45 -0.30 1.59
CA ILE A 72 -1.79 -0.37 0.17
C ILE A 72 -2.54 0.90 -0.21
N CYS A 73 -1.96 1.66 -1.14
CA CYS A 73 -2.54 2.85 -1.72
C CYS A 73 -3.51 2.50 -2.85
N VAL A 74 -4.65 3.18 -2.87
CA VAL A 74 -5.61 3.19 -3.97
C VAL A 74 -5.85 4.64 -4.32
N HIS A 75 -5.60 5.05 -5.56
CA HIS A 75 -5.74 6.45 -5.91
C HIS A 75 -7.19 6.81 -6.22
N GLY A 76 -7.59 8.02 -5.83
CA GLY A 76 -8.91 8.57 -6.16
C GLY A 76 -9.02 9.13 -7.58
N ASP A 77 -7.90 9.32 -8.28
CA ASP A 77 -7.84 9.87 -9.64
C ASP A 77 -7.72 8.79 -10.74
N THR A 78 -7.56 7.52 -10.37
CA THR A 78 -7.57 6.41 -11.34
C THR A 78 -8.97 6.26 -11.93
N PRO A 79 -9.11 6.07 -13.26
CA PRO A 79 -10.41 5.74 -13.85
C PRO A 79 -11.07 4.56 -13.13
N ASN A 80 -12.35 4.68 -12.81
CA ASN A 80 -13.11 3.72 -12.00
C ASN A 80 -12.66 3.58 -10.53
N ALA A 81 -11.96 4.56 -9.95
CA ALA A 81 -11.49 4.52 -8.56
C ALA A 81 -12.52 4.02 -7.52
N PRO A 82 -13.80 4.45 -7.52
CA PRO A 82 -14.79 3.92 -6.57
C PRO A 82 -15.06 2.42 -6.72
N ALA A 83 -14.99 1.86 -7.93
CA ALA A 83 -15.15 0.43 -8.16
C ALA A 83 -13.88 -0.33 -7.76
N ILE A 84 -12.70 0.23 -8.06
CA ILE A 84 -11.39 -0.31 -7.67
C ILE A 84 -11.31 -0.46 -6.14
N VAL A 85 -11.57 0.61 -5.39
CA VAL A 85 -11.43 0.57 -3.92
C VAL A 85 -12.41 -0.42 -3.28
N ARG A 86 -13.62 -0.57 -3.83
CA ARG A 86 -14.59 -1.58 -3.39
C ARG A 86 -14.06 -2.99 -3.64
N ALA A 87 -13.61 -3.28 -4.86
CA ALA A 87 -13.06 -4.60 -5.19
C ALA A 87 -11.83 -4.96 -4.35
N VAL A 88 -10.93 -4.00 -4.10
CA VAL A 88 -9.78 -4.18 -3.22
C VAL A 88 -10.22 -4.50 -1.79
N ARG A 89 -11.18 -3.75 -1.24
CA ARG A 89 -11.69 -3.98 0.11
C ARG A 89 -12.35 -5.36 0.24
N ASP A 90 -13.18 -5.72 -0.74
CA ASP A 90 -13.91 -6.98 -0.75
C ASP A 90 -12.97 -8.18 -0.91
N ALA A 91 -11.95 -8.07 -1.77
CA ALA A 91 -10.97 -9.14 -1.97
C ALA A 91 -10.11 -9.40 -0.71
N LEU A 92 -9.65 -8.34 -0.05
CA LEU A 92 -8.90 -8.47 1.21
C LEU A 92 -9.79 -9.06 2.30
N GLY A 93 -11.02 -8.56 2.47
CA GLY A 93 -11.98 -9.08 3.45
C GLY A 93 -12.38 -10.53 3.18
N GLY A 94 -12.63 -10.89 1.93
CA GLY A 94 -12.95 -12.25 1.50
C GLY A 94 -11.81 -13.24 1.71
N ALA A 95 -10.56 -12.76 1.74
CA ALA A 95 -9.37 -13.53 2.09
C ALA A 95 -9.08 -13.58 3.61
N GLY A 96 -9.92 -12.97 4.44
CA GLY A 96 -9.72 -12.91 5.90
C GLY A 96 -8.65 -11.92 6.34
N ILE A 97 -8.26 -10.96 5.48
CA ILE A 97 -7.27 -9.93 5.79
C ILE A 97 -8.00 -8.70 6.35
N ASP A 98 -7.76 -8.40 7.62
CA ASP A 98 -8.33 -7.21 8.25
C ASP A 98 -7.61 -5.93 7.79
N VAL A 99 -8.41 -4.95 7.37
CA VAL A 99 -7.91 -3.66 6.88
C VAL A 99 -8.21 -2.60 7.94
N ARG A 100 -7.13 -2.19 8.62
CA ARG A 100 -7.13 -1.29 9.77
C ARG A 100 -6.08 -0.18 9.62
N PRO A 101 -6.19 0.92 10.39
CA PRO A 101 -5.13 1.93 10.45
C PRO A 101 -3.78 1.31 10.84
N PHE A 102 -2.71 1.64 10.11
CA PHE A 102 -1.35 1.16 10.40
C PHE A 102 -0.73 1.83 11.62
N ALA A 103 -1.24 3.00 12.01
CA ALA A 103 -0.90 3.68 13.26
C ALA A 103 -2.12 3.64 14.19
N LEU A 104 -1.96 3.04 15.36
CA LEU A 104 -2.84 3.32 16.49
C LEU A 104 -2.63 4.78 16.90
N ALA A 105 -3.72 5.50 17.18
CA ALA A 105 -3.62 6.82 17.80
C ALA A 105 -2.73 6.71 19.04
N PRO A 106 -1.80 7.65 19.29
CA PRO A 106 -1.02 7.61 20.52
C PRO A 106 -2.02 7.57 21.69
N SER A 107 -1.83 6.64 22.64
CA SER A 107 -2.51 6.77 23.93
C SER A 107 -2.22 8.20 24.40
N ARG A 108 -3.25 8.96 24.77
CA ARG A 108 -3.05 10.28 25.36
C ARG A 108 -2.16 10.11 26.58
N SER A 109 -0.85 10.29 26.42
CA SER A 109 0.05 10.35 27.55
C SER A 109 -0.34 11.64 28.26
N ALA A 110 -0.88 11.50 29.46
CA ALA A 110 -1.27 12.62 30.29
C ALA A 110 -0.09 13.57 30.37
N HIS A 111 -0.25 14.75 29.78
CA HIS A 111 0.71 15.84 29.93
C HIS A 111 0.67 16.23 31.41
N ARG A 112 1.49 15.56 32.23
CA ARG A 112 1.75 15.98 33.60
C ARG A 112 2.64 17.22 33.50
N THR A 113 2.02 18.39 33.62
CA THR A 113 2.73 19.61 33.96
C THR A 113 3.42 19.40 35.31
N PRO A 114 4.72 19.67 35.44
CA PRO A 114 5.35 19.69 36.76
C PRO A 114 4.78 20.88 37.55
N SER A 115 4.25 20.61 38.73
CA SER A 115 3.94 21.65 39.71
C SER A 115 5.27 22.30 40.12
N VAL A 116 5.36 23.62 39.96
CA VAL A 116 6.45 24.42 40.51
C VAL A 116 6.01 24.81 41.93
N GLU A 117 6.76 24.37 42.94
CA GLU A 117 6.74 24.93 44.30
C GLU A 117 7.51 26.25 44.33
#